data_AF-A0A7J8YS61-F1
#
_entry.id   AF-A0A7J8YS61-F1
#
_cell.length_a   1.000
_cell.length_b   1.000
_cell.length_c   1.000
_cell.angle_alpha   90.00
_cell.angle_beta   90.00
_cell.angle_gamma   90.00
#
_symmetry.space_group_name_H-M   'P 1'
#
loop_
_entity.id
_entity.type
_entity.pdbx_description
1 polymer ?
#
loop_
_entity_poly.entity_id
_entity_poly.type
_entity_poly.pdbx_seq_one_letter_code
_entity_poly.pdbx_strand_id
1 'polypeptide(L)'
;VTDDDIGNISQKVSTILNDEFLASKDYVPKRRDWLSAYWTGFKSPEQISRVRNTGVKPEILKNVGKAITTLPDNFKPHRAVKKVYEQRAQMIETGEGLDWAMGEALAFATLLVEGNHVRLSGQDVERGTFSHRHSVIHDQETGEQYCPLDHVIINQNEEMFTVSNSSLSEFGVLGFELGYSMENPNSLVMWEAQFGDFANGAQVIFDQFISSGEAKWLRQTGLVVLLPHGYDGQGPEHSSARLERYLQMSDDNPFVIPEMDTTLRKQIQECNWQVVNVTTPANYFHVLRRQIHREFRKPLIVMSPKNLLRHKDCKSNLSEFDDVKGHPGFDKQGTRFKRLIKDQNMHSDLEEGIRRLVLCSGK
;
A
#
# COMPACT_ATOMS: atom_id res chain seq x y z
N VAL A 1 -28.23 -29.63 -40.14
CA VAL A 1 -27.94 -30.52 -39.01
C VAL A 1 -28.94 -31.63 -39.07
N THR A 2 -28.47 -32.84 -39.39
CA THR A 2 -29.28 -34.07 -39.40
C THR A 2 -29.19 -34.75 -38.03
N ASP A 3 -30.06 -35.74 -37.78
CA ASP A 3 -29.96 -36.57 -36.56
C ASP A 3 -28.64 -37.33 -36.49
N ASP A 4 -28.08 -37.71 -37.65
CA ASP A 4 -26.76 -38.33 -37.75
C ASP A 4 -25.64 -37.35 -37.35
N ASP A 5 -25.73 -36.07 -37.74
CA ASP A 5 -24.77 -35.04 -37.32
C ASP A 5 -24.79 -34.88 -35.79
N ILE A 6 -25.98 -34.92 -35.17
CA ILE A 6 -26.15 -34.83 -33.72
C ILE A 6 -25.57 -36.06 -33.03
N GLY A 7 -25.86 -37.25 -33.54
CA GLY A 7 -25.31 -38.52 -33.03
C GLY A 7 -23.78 -38.55 -33.08
N ASN A 8 -23.20 -38.12 -34.20
CA ASN A 8 -21.75 -38.05 -34.39
C ASN A 8 -21.09 -37.06 -33.41
N ILE A 9 -21.68 -35.89 -33.19
CA ILE A 9 -21.17 -34.90 -32.22
C ILE A 9 -21.27 -35.46 -30.79
N SER A 10 -22.41 -36.06 -30.43
CA SER A 10 -22.63 -36.64 -29.10
C SER A 10 -21.64 -37.77 -28.81
N GLN A 11 -21.42 -38.65 -29.78
CA GLN A 11 -20.44 -39.74 -29.65
C GLN A 11 -19.03 -39.19 -29.54
N LYS A 12 -18.65 -38.21 -30.36
CA LYS A 12 -17.34 -37.56 -30.29
C LYS A 12 -17.07 -36.92 -28.92
N VAL A 13 -18.03 -36.17 -28.38
CA VAL A 13 -17.91 -35.56 -27.04
C VAL A 13 -17.78 -36.63 -25.96
N SER A 14 -18.60 -37.68 -26.02
CA SER A 14 -18.56 -38.79 -25.05
C SER A 14 -17.22 -39.53 -25.09
N THR A 15 -16.67 -39.77 -26.28
CA THR A 15 -15.34 -40.36 -26.44
C THR A 15 -14.27 -39.49 -25.80
N ILE A 16 -14.25 -38.19 -26.11
CA ILE A 16 -13.28 -37.25 -25.52
C ILE A 16 -13.36 -37.26 -23.98
N LEU A 17 -14.57 -37.18 -23.40
CA LEU A 17 -14.74 -37.16 -21.95
C LEU A 17 -14.30 -38.49 -21.29
N ASN A 18 -14.56 -39.63 -21.94
CA ASN A 18 -14.12 -40.93 -21.44
C ASN A 18 -12.59 -41.09 -21.52
N ASP A 19 -11.98 -40.65 -22.61
CA ASP A 19 -10.53 -40.71 -22.79
C ASP A 19 -9.82 -39.84 -21.75
N GLU A 20 -10.30 -38.60 -21.53
CA GLU A 20 -9.80 -37.71 -20.47
C GLU A 20 -10.03 -38.27 -19.06
N PHE A 21 -11.19 -38.91 -18.80
CA PHE A 21 -11.46 -39.57 -17.53
C PHE A 21 -10.47 -40.71 -17.27
N LEU A 22 -10.14 -41.51 -18.29
CA LEU A 22 -9.13 -42.57 -18.17
C LEU A 22 -7.73 -41.98 -17.96
N ALA A 23 -7.37 -40.94 -18.70
CA ALA A 23 -6.09 -40.23 -18.57
C ALA A 23 -5.93 -39.54 -17.21
N SER A 24 -7.02 -39.12 -16.57
CA SER A 24 -7.01 -38.42 -15.28
C SER A 24 -6.37 -39.23 -14.13
N LYS A 25 -6.33 -40.57 -14.25
CA LYS A 25 -5.74 -41.46 -13.24
C LYS A 25 -4.25 -41.21 -13.01
N ASP A 26 -3.54 -40.83 -14.07
CA ASP A 26 -2.11 -40.57 -14.05
C ASP A 26 -1.78 -39.06 -14.14
N TYR A 27 -2.82 -38.20 -14.16
CA TYR A 27 -2.64 -36.77 -14.28
C TYR A 27 -2.14 -36.16 -12.96
N VAL A 28 -1.01 -35.46 -13.04
CA VAL A 28 -0.46 -34.67 -11.94
C VAL A 28 -0.67 -33.18 -12.24
N PRO A 29 -1.53 -32.47 -11.48
CA PRO A 29 -1.74 -31.04 -11.67
C PRO A 29 -0.44 -30.26 -11.48
N LYS A 30 -0.08 -29.40 -12.44
CA LYS A 30 1.06 -28.48 -12.27
C LYS A 30 0.54 -27.17 -11.71
N ARG A 31 1.11 -26.71 -10.59
CA ARG A 31 0.75 -25.40 -9.99
C ARG A 31 0.91 -24.22 -10.96
N ARG A 32 1.82 -24.33 -11.93
CA ARG A 32 2.03 -23.32 -12.97
C ARG A 32 0.80 -23.11 -13.85
N ASP A 33 -0.05 -24.12 -14.00
CA ASP A 33 -1.24 -24.05 -14.88
C ASP A 33 -2.33 -23.11 -14.30
N TRP A 34 -2.24 -22.77 -13.00
CA TRP A 34 -3.20 -21.92 -12.29
C TRP A 34 -2.80 -20.44 -12.20
N LEU A 35 -1.54 -20.11 -12.51
CA LEU A 35 -1.00 -18.75 -12.45
C LEU A 35 -1.17 -18.06 -13.82
N SER A 36 -2.26 -17.30 -14.04
CA SER A 36 -2.46 -16.61 -15.34
C SER A 36 -1.64 -15.32 -15.49
N ALA A 37 -1.06 -14.78 -14.43
CA ALA A 37 -0.19 -13.61 -14.52
C ALA A 37 1.27 -14.08 -14.51
N TYR A 38 1.99 -13.88 -15.61
CA TYR A 38 3.38 -14.30 -15.74
C TYR A 38 4.31 -13.31 -15.02
N TRP A 39 4.30 -13.34 -13.69
CA TRP A 39 5.18 -12.54 -12.83
C TRP A 39 6.60 -13.11 -12.84
N THR A 40 7.32 -12.89 -13.94
CA THR A 40 8.69 -13.35 -14.11
C THR A 40 9.59 -12.76 -13.03
N GLY A 41 10.37 -13.60 -12.34
CA GLY A 41 11.33 -13.17 -11.33
C GLY A 41 10.76 -12.98 -9.92
N PHE A 42 9.45 -13.17 -9.73
CA PHE A 42 8.83 -13.19 -8.40
C PHE A 42 8.99 -14.55 -7.71
N LYS A 43 9.13 -14.51 -6.39
CA LYS A 43 9.29 -15.71 -5.57
C LYS A 43 7.96 -16.43 -5.38
N SER A 44 8.00 -17.75 -5.47
CA SER A 44 6.88 -18.59 -5.08
C SER A 44 6.70 -18.58 -3.55
N PRO A 45 5.53 -18.97 -3.02
CA PRO A 45 5.30 -19.07 -1.58
C PRO A 45 6.33 -19.93 -0.84
N GLU A 46 6.96 -20.90 -1.49
CA GLU A 46 7.99 -21.77 -0.90
C GLU A 46 9.33 -21.05 -0.71
N GLN A 47 9.62 -20.05 -1.54
CA GLN A 47 10.90 -19.34 -1.57
C GLN A 47 10.89 -18.16 -0.60
N ILE A 48 11.89 -18.07 0.28
CA ILE A 48 11.99 -16.96 1.25
C ILE A 48 12.33 -15.66 0.51
N SER A 49 11.47 -14.64 0.60
CA SER A 49 11.83 -13.27 0.27
C SER A 49 12.46 -12.55 1.46
N ARG A 50 13.64 -11.96 1.26
CA ARG A 50 14.34 -11.21 2.33
C ARG A 50 13.72 -9.84 2.50
N VAL A 51 13.63 -9.37 3.75
CA VAL A 51 13.23 -7.99 4.03
C VAL A 51 14.29 -7.04 3.48
N ARG A 52 13.92 -6.27 2.45
CA ARG A 52 14.78 -5.25 1.86
C ARG A 52 14.65 -3.92 2.60
N ASN A 53 15.72 -3.12 2.54
CA ASN A 53 15.67 -1.73 3.00
C ASN A 53 14.82 -0.92 2.04
N THR A 54 14.16 0.10 2.59
CA THR A 54 13.31 1.01 1.82
C THR A 54 13.73 2.46 1.97
N GLY A 55 14.87 2.72 2.63
CA GLY A 55 15.54 4.01 2.60
C GLY A 55 15.98 4.40 1.18
N VAL A 56 16.16 5.70 0.96
CA VAL A 56 16.51 6.28 -0.33
C VAL A 56 17.68 7.25 -0.15
N LYS A 57 18.54 7.38 -1.16
CA LYS A 57 19.64 8.33 -1.10
C LYS A 57 19.14 9.76 -0.81
N PRO A 58 19.78 10.52 0.11
CA PRO A 58 19.35 11.87 0.47
C PRO A 58 19.16 12.81 -0.73
N GLU A 59 20.01 12.69 -1.73
CA GLU A 59 20.00 13.52 -2.94
C GLU A 59 18.74 13.26 -3.77
N ILE A 60 18.31 12.00 -3.87
CA ILE A 60 17.07 11.64 -4.56
C ILE A 60 15.89 12.22 -3.79
N LEU A 61 15.84 12.07 -2.46
CA LEU A 61 14.77 12.61 -1.62
C LEU A 61 14.64 14.13 -1.75
N LYS A 62 15.76 14.86 -1.78
CA LYS A 62 15.76 16.31 -1.99
C LYS A 62 15.30 16.69 -3.40
N ASN A 63 15.79 15.99 -4.44
CA ASN A 63 15.43 16.27 -5.83
C ASN A 63 13.94 16.04 -6.07
N VAL A 64 13.40 14.89 -5.66
CA VAL A 64 11.97 14.60 -5.83
C VAL A 64 11.11 15.47 -4.91
N GLY A 65 11.58 15.75 -3.68
CA GLY A 65 10.90 16.66 -2.76
C GLY A 65 10.76 18.06 -3.35
N LYS A 66 11.78 18.57 -4.05
CA LYS A 66 11.71 19.85 -4.77
C LYS A 66 10.74 19.77 -5.96
N ALA A 67 10.79 18.69 -6.75
CA ALA A 67 9.90 18.52 -7.90
C ALA A 67 8.42 18.51 -7.48
N ILE A 68 8.05 17.70 -6.48
CA ILE A 68 6.64 17.57 -6.04
C ILE A 68 6.09 18.78 -5.28
N THR A 69 6.95 19.75 -4.94
CA THR A 69 6.57 20.97 -4.22
C THR A 69 6.69 22.24 -5.07
N THR A 70 7.20 22.12 -6.30
CA THR A 70 7.34 23.23 -7.23
C THR A 70 6.11 23.28 -8.13
N LEU A 71 5.49 24.46 -8.25
CA LEU A 71 4.39 24.72 -9.18
C LEU A 71 4.90 25.57 -10.34
N PRO A 72 4.31 25.46 -11.55
CA PRO A 72 4.69 26.31 -12.69
C PRO A 72 4.46 27.79 -12.37
N ASP A 73 5.34 28.68 -12.83
CA ASP A 73 5.28 30.12 -12.54
C ASP A 73 3.96 30.78 -12.97
N ASN A 74 3.36 30.28 -14.04
CA ASN A 74 2.09 30.79 -14.60
C ASN A 74 0.84 30.13 -13.97
N PHE A 75 1.01 29.16 -13.08
CA PHE A 75 -0.10 28.44 -12.44
C PHE A 75 -0.64 29.24 -11.25
N LYS A 76 -1.96 29.41 -11.17
CA LYS A 76 -2.65 30.20 -10.14
C LYS A 76 -3.46 29.32 -9.20
N PRO A 77 -2.82 28.63 -8.25
CA PRO A 77 -3.52 27.80 -7.27
C PRO A 77 -4.32 28.66 -6.29
N HIS A 78 -5.34 28.07 -5.68
CA HIS A 78 -6.02 28.70 -4.55
C HIS A 78 -5.03 29.07 -3.43
N ARG A 79 -5.19 30.24 -2.79
CA ARG A 79 -4.24 30.78 -1.79
C ARG A 79 -3.89 29.80 -0.67
N ALA A 80 -4.87 29.04 -0.20
CA ALA A 80 -4.64 28.04 0.84
C ALA A 80 -3.76 26.87 0.35
N VAL A 81 -3.94 26.43 -0.89
CA VAL A 81 -3.13 25.36 -1.51
C VAL A 81 -1.71 25.85 -1.76
N LYS A 82 -1.54 27.08 -2.25
CA LYS A 82 -0.21 27.70 -2.40
C LYS A 82 0.59 27.64 -1.10
N LYS A 83 -0.04 28.03 0.01
CA LYS A 83 0.58 27.98 1.35
C LYS A 83 0.97 26.56 1.77
N VAL A 84 0.16 25.56 1.45
CA VAL A 84 0.50 24.14 1.70
C VAL A 84 1.77 23.77 0.94
N TYR A 85 1.89 24.12 -0.34
CA TYR A 85 3.08 23.83 -1.15
C TYR A 85 4.33 24.57 -0.67
N GLU A 86 4.21 25.84 -0.29
CA GLU A 86 5.31 26.61 0.32
C GLU A 86 5.80 25.95 1.62
N GLN A 87 4.89 25.49 2.48
CA GLN A 87 5.24 24.77 3.70
C GLN A 87 5.95 23.45 3.41
N ARG A 88 5.49 22.70 2.41
CA ARG A 88 6.12 21.45 1.98
C ARG A 88 7.52 21.67 1.41
N ALA A 89 7.70 22.72 0.61
CA ALA A 89 9.02 23.11 0.10
C ALA A 89 9.99 23.41 1.26
N GLN A 90 9.53 24.13 2.29
CA GLN A 90 10.32 24.40 3.49
C GLN A 90 10.69 23.13 4.26
N MET A 91 9.78 22.15 4.37
CA MET A 91 10.09 20.86 5.01
C MET A 91 11.21 20.12 4.28
N ILE A 92 11.25 20.18 2.95
CA ILE A 92 12.31 19.56 2.14
C ILE A 92 13.63 20.33 2.25
N GLU A 93 13.57 21.67 2.25
CA GLU A 93 14.76 22.51 2.38
C GLU A 93 15.45 22.33 3.73
N THR A 94 14.66 22.37 4.81
CA THR A 94 15.15 22.19 6.19
C THR A 94 15.47 20.74 6.52
N GLY A 95 14.74 19.80 5.90
CA GLY A 95 14.80 18.37 6.23
C GLY A 95 14.09 18.03 7.55
N GLU A 96 13.29 18.94 8.11
CA GLU A 96 12.65 18.78 9.41
C GLU A 96 11.13 18.92 9.32
N GLY A 97 10.42 18.26 10.23
CA GLY A 97 8.99 18.48 10.39
C GLY A 97 8.13 18.00 9.22
N LEU A 98 8.58 16.98 8.48
CA LEU A 98 7.80 16.40 7.39
C LEU A 98 6.51 15.80 7.94
N ASP A 99 5.39 16.19 7.34
CA ASP A 99 4.07 15.69 7.71
C ASP A 99 3.68 14.42 6.95
N TRP A 100 2.49 13.89 7.27
CA TRP A 100 2.00 12.65 6.70
C TRP A 100 1.89 12.70 5.17
N ALA A 101 1.40 13.83 4.64
CA ALA A 101 1.21 14.00 3.20
C ALA A 101 2.54 14.11 2.46
N MET A 102 3.55 14.74 3.07
CA MET A 102 4.91 14.72 2.52
C MET A 102 5.55 13.34 2.57
N GLY A 103 5.39 12.59 3.66
CA GLY A 103 5.85 11.20 3.72
C GLY A 103 5.22 10.32 2.64
N GLU A 104 3.92 10.50 2.39
CA GLU A 104 3.19 9.84 1.31
C GLU A 104 3.72 10.22 -0.08
N ALA A 105 3.81 11.53 -0.35
CA ALA A 105 4.23 12.04 -1.65
C ALA A 105 5.69 11.65 -1.98
N LEU A 106 6.59 11.62 -0.99
CA LEU A 106 7.94 11.10 -1.16
C LEU A 106 7.94 9.60 -1.49
N ALA A 107 7.04 8.81 -0.89
CA ALA A 107 6.93 7.39 -1.17
C ALA A 107 6.52 7.16 -2.63
N PHE A 108 5.54 7.92 -3.11
CA PHE A 108 5.11 7.87 -4.51
C PHE A 108 6.23 8.31 -5.45
N ALA A 109 6.80 9.50 -5.23
CA ALA A 109 7.82 10.06 -6.10
C ALA A 109 9.08 9.19 -6.21
N THR A 110 9.52 8.60 -5.11
CA THR A 110 10.70 7.71 -5.13
C THR A 110 10.42 6.38 -5.83
N LEU A 111 9.20 5.84 -5.73
CA LEU A 111 8.81 4.65 -6.48
C LEU A 111 8.71 4.93 -7.99
N LEU A 112 8.21 6.11 -8.37
CA LEU A 112 8.17 6.57 -9.76
C LEU A 112 9.59 6.66 -10.34
N VAL A 113 10.53 7.28 -9.60
CA VAL A 113 11.96 7.36 -9.99
C VAL A 113 12.60 5.97 -10.17
N GLU A 114 12.15 4.97 -9.41
CA GLU A 114 12.59 3.58 -9.56
C GLU A 114 11.93 2.84 -10.72
N GLY A 115 11.02 3.49 -11.47
CA GLY A 115 10.32 2.92 -12.62
C GLY A 115 9.07 2.12 -12.26
N ASN A 116 8.50 2.31 -11.06
CA ASN A 116 7.26 1.66 -10.64
C ASN A 116 6.06 2.56 -10.92
N HIS A 117 4.96 1.95 -11.36
CA HIS A 117 3.68 2.66 -11.50
C HIS A 117 3.03 2.84 -10.12
N VAL A 118 2.37 3.98 -9.89
CA VAL A 118 1.69 4.28 -8.63
C VAL A 118 0.25 4.69 -8.95
N ARG A 119 -0.72 3.95 -8.41
CA ARG A 119 -2.15 4.18 -8.61
C ARG A 119 -2.86 4.37 -7.29
N LEU A 120 -3.62 5.45 -7.16
CA LEU A 120 -4.50 5.73 -6.03
C LEU A 120 -5.93 5.99 -6.52
N SER A 121 -6.88 5.24 -5.99
CA SER A 121 -8.30 5.34 -6.36
C SER A 121 -9.18 5.42 -5.12
N GLY A 122 -10.25 6.20 -5.20
CA GLY A 122 -11.20 6.37 -4.11
C GLY A 122 -11.93 7.70 -4.21
N GLN A 123 -12.85 7.95 -3.28
CA GLN A 123 -13.64 9.18 -3.28
C GLN A 123 -12.79 10.36 -2.81
N ASP A 124 -12.73 11.42 -3.62
CA ASP A 124 -11.99 12.67 -3.34
C ASP A 124 -10.47 12.49 -3.09
N VAL A 125 -9.86 11.39 -3.54
CA VAL A 125 -8.46 11.06 -3.24
C VAL A 125 -7.46 12.05 -3.81
N GLU A 126 -7.78 12.74 -4.91
CA GLU A 126 -6.92 13.74 -5.54
C GLU A 126 -6.59 14.89 -4.57
N ARG A 127 -7.62 15.41 -3.89
CA ARG A 127 -7.45 16.40 -2.81
C ARG A 127 -7.12 15.73 -1.48
N GLY A 128 -7.65 14.53 -1.27
CA GLY A 128 -7.83 13.87 0.00
C GLY A 128 -9.09 14.36 0.72
N THR A 129 -9.83 13.45 1.32
CA THR A 129 -11.03 13.74 2.15
C THR A 129 -10.74 14.83 3.17
N PHE A 130 -9.60 14.74 3.85
CA PHE A 130 -9.18 15.68 4.87
C PHE A 130 -8.44 16.91 4.32
N SER A 131 -8.37 17.09 2.99
CA SER A 131 -7.63 18.17 2.32
C SER A 131 -6.17 18.22 2.77
N HIS A 132 -5.53 17.04 2.80
CA HIS A 132 -4.14 16.87 3.20
C HIS A 132 -3.24 16.54 2.02
N ARG A 133 -3.76 15.95 0.95
CA ARG A 133 -2.96 15.34 -0.13
C ARG A 133 -2.64 16.33 -1.25
N HIS A 134 -3.67 16.90 -1.89
CA HIS A 134 -3.51 17.80 -3.03
C HIS A 134 -2.57 17.24 -4.11
N SER A 135 -2.76 15.98 -4.52
CA SER A 135 -1.99 15.39 -5.63
C SER A 135 -2.34 16.05 -6.96
N VAL A 136 -3.62 16.43 -7.14
CA VAL A 136 -4.09 17.25 -8.27
C VAL A 136 -4.52 18.60 -7.73
N ILE A 137 -4.09 19.66 -8.41
CA ILE A 137 -4.43 21.04 -8.10
C ILE A 137 -5.08 21.70 -9.33
N HIS A 138 -5.93 22.68 -9.08
CA HIS A 138 -6.69 23.39 -10.12
C HIS A 138 -6.31 24.86 -10.15
N ASP A 139 -6.04 25.36 -11.36
CA ASP A 139 -5.88 26.78 -11.61
C ASP A 139 -7.21 27.52 -11.37
N GLN A 140 -7.18 28.59 -10.59
CA GLN A 140 -8.39 29.33 -10.21
C GLN A 140 -8.95 30.21 -11.33
N GLU A 141 -8.17 30.50 -12.37
CA GLU A 141 -8.60 31.31 -13.51
C GLU A 141 -8.98 30.45 -14.71
N THR A 142 -8.16 29.43 -15.04
CA THR A 142 -8.36 28.60 -16.25
C THR A 142 -9.10 27.30 -15.97
N GLY A 143 -9.08 26.81 -14.73
CA GLY A 143 -9.59 25.48 -14.37
C GLY A 143 -8.67 24.32 -14.77
N GLU A 144 -7.51 24.60 -15.36
CA GLU A 144 -6.53 23.59 -15.74
C GLU A 144 -6.02 22.82 -14.52
N GLN A 145 -5.79 21.53 -14.72
CA GLN A 145 -5.27 20.64 -13.69
C GLN A 145 -3.75 20.54 -13.79
N TYR A 146 -3.10 20.44 -12.65
CA TYR A 146 -1.68 20.15 -12.55
C TYR A 146 -1.44 19.08 -11.50
N CYS A 147 -0.59 18.09 -11.82
CA CYS A 147 -0.17 17.06 -10.89
C CYS A 147 1.37 17.04 -10.79
N PRO A 148 1.96 17.53 -9.68
CA PRO A 148 3.42 17.56 -9.55
C PRO A 148 4.11 16.20 -9.65
N LEU A 149 3.40 15.11 -9.33
CA LEU A 149 3.92 13.75 -9.40
C LEU A 149 4.13 13.26 -10.84
N ASP A 150 3.53 13.92 -11.84
CA ASP A 150 3.75 13.63 -13.26
C ASP A 150 5.06 14.22 -13.79
N HIS A 151 5.75 15.02 -12.98
CA HIS A 151 6.92 15.81 -13.36
C HIS A 151 8.16 15.52 -12.48
N VAL A 152 8.28 14.31 -11.92
CA VAL A 152 9.40 13.94 -11.04
C VAL A 152 10.62 13.41 -11.79
N ILE A 153 10.47 12.96 -13.05
CA ILE A 153 11.55 12.52 -13.94
C ILE A 153 11.49 13.31 -15.26
N ILE A 154 12.65 13.56 -15.86
CA ILE A 154 12.73 14.14 -17.21
C ILE A 154 12.09 13.17 -18.22
N ASN A 155 11.18 13.67 -19.06
CA ASN A 155 10.42 12.86 -20.02
C ASN A 155 9.64 11.70 -19.38
N GLN A 156 9.13 11.92 -18.17
CA GLN A 156 8.25 10.96 -17.51
C GLN A 156 7.01 10.69 -18.37
N ASN A 157 6.62 9.41 -18.47
CA ASN A 157 5.32 9.05 -19.00
C ASN A 157 4.26 9.43 -17.95
N GLU A 158 3.33 10.30 -18.33
CA GLU A 158 2.26 10.80 -17.46
C GLU A 158 1.43 9.66 -16.85
N GLU A 159 1.32 8.52 -17.54
CA GLU A 159 0.61 7.33 -17.04
C GLU A 159 1.35 6.58 -15.92
N MET A 160 2.54 7.01 -15.51
CA MET A 160 3.29 6.39 -14.41
C MET A 160 2.66 6.65 -13.04
N PHE A 161 2.00 7.80 -12.86
CA PHE A 161 1.23 8.12 -11.68
C PHE A 161 -0.23 8.30 -12.07
N THR A 162 -1.13 7.64 -11.36
CA THR A 162 -2.57 7.81 -11.59
C THR A 162 -3.27 7.99 -10.27
N VAL A 163 -3.87 9.15 -10.06
CA VAL A 163 -4.79 9.40 -8.95
C VAL A 163 -6.17 9.66 -9.53
N SER A 164 -7.19 8.96 -9.05
CA SER A 164 -8.52 8.99 -9.66
C SER A 164 -9.59 9.13 -8.60
N ASN A 165 -10.31 10.25 -8.62
CA ASN A 165 -11.57 10.38 -7.88
C ASN A 165 -12.58 9.35 -8.43
N SER A 166 -12.92 8.37 -7.61
CA SER A 166 -13.84 7.32 -7.98
C SER A 166 -15.29 7.79 -7.93
N SER A 167 -16.19 7.01 -8.54
CA SER A 167 -17.62 7.12 -8.23
C SER A 167 -17.89 6.79 -6.75
N LEU A 168 -19.08 7.16 -6.27
CA LEU A 168 -19.54 6.88 -4.92
C LEU A 168 -19.94 5.38 -4.77
N SER A 169 -18.95 4.49 -4.90
CA SER A 169 -19.12 3.04 -4.88
C SER A 169 -17.89 2.36 -4.31
N GLU A 170 -18.01 1.69 -3.16
CA GLU A 170 -16.92 0.96 -2.55
C GLU A 170 -16.75 -0.43 -3.20
N PHE A 171 -17.86 -1.16 -3.36
CA PHE A 171 -17.85 -2.54 -3.86
C PHE A 171 -17.24 -2.64 -5.27
N GLY A 172 -17.72 -1.81 -6.20
CA GLY A 172 -17.28 -1.87 -7.59
C GLY A 172 -15.85 -1.38 -7.75
N VAL A 173 -15.49 -0.28 -7.08
CA VAL A 173 -14.16 0.33 -7.19
C VAL A 173 -13.11 -0.56 -6.52
N LEU A 174 -13.34 -1.07 -5.32
CA LEU A 174 -12.38 -1.96 -4.66
C LEU A 174 -12.17 -3.26 -5.47
N GLY A 175 -13.24 -3.82 -6.06
CA GLY A 175 -13.13 -4.96 -6.97
C GLY A 175 -12.31 -4.66 -8.23
N PHE A 176 -12.46 -3.45 -8.78
CA PHE A 176 -11.66 -2.99 -9.93
C PHE A 176 -10.18 -2.87 -9.56
N GLU A 177 -9.85 -2.19 -8.46
CA GLU A 177 -8.46 -2.00 -8.02
C GLU A 177 -7.80 -3.33 -7.64
N LEU A 178 -8.56 -4.28 -7.11
CA LEU A 178 -8.10 -5.65 -6.91
C LEU A 178 -7.67 -6.28 -8.24
N GLY A 179 -8.50 -6.23 -9.27
CA GLY A 179 -8.15 -6.74 -10.60
C GLY A 179 -6.90 -6.08 -11.17
N TYR A 180 -6.82 -4.73 -11.06
CA TYR A 180 -5.66 -3.95 -11.50
C TYR A 180 -4.36 -4.40 -10.80
N SER A 181 -4.42 -4.63 -9.49
CA SER A 181 -3.28 -5.03 -8.66
C SER A 181 -2.72 -6.43 -8.96
N MET A 182 -3.48 -7.27 -9.66
CA MET A 182 -3.06 -8.63 -10.04
C MET A 182 -2.27 -8.67 -11.35
N GLU A 183 -2.35 -7.61 -12.16
CA GLU A 183 -1.77 -7.61 -13.50
C GLU A 183 -0.25 -7.38 -13.45
N ASN A 184 0.17 -6.21 -12.93
CA ASN A 184 1.58 -5.86 -12.86
C ASN A 184 2.06 -5.84 -11.39
N PRO A 185 3.02 -6.71 -11.02
CA PRO A 185 3.52 -6.72 -9.66
C PRO A 185 4.39 -5.49 -9.34
N ASN A 186 4.90 -4.77 -10.34
CA ASN A 186 5.70 -3.55 -10.12
C ASN A 186 4.84 -2.28 -10.03
N SER A 187 3.55 -2.42 -9.69
CA SER A 187 2.63 -1.32 -9.48
C SER A 187 2.21 -1.23 -8.01
N LEU A 188 2.34 -0.04 -7.41
CA LEU A 188 1.74 0.27 -6.12
C LEU A 188 0.29 0.69 -6.36
N VAL A 189 -0.64 -0.25 -6.18
CA VAL A 189 -2.08 0.00 -6.35
C VAL A 189 -2.73 0.19 -4.98
N MET A 190 -3.45 1.29 -4.82
CA MET A 190 -4.04 1.71 -3.56
C MET A 190 -5.51 2.07 -3.76
N TRP A 191 -6.35 1.62 -2.84
CA TRP A 191 -7.73 2.05 -2.69
C TRP A 191 -7.90 2.75 -1.34
N GLU A 192 -8.47 3.95 -1.34
CA GLU A 192 -8.76 4.73 -0.12
C GLU A 192 -10.27 4.87 0.09
N ALA A 193 -10.73 4.42 1.25
CA ALA A 193 -12.08 4.72 1.72
C ALA A 193 -12.13 6.17 2.21
N GLN A 194 -13.23 6.89 1.99
CA GLN A 194 -13.39 8.26 2.48
C GLN A 194 -13.28 8.31 4.02
N PHE A 195 -13.93 7.36 4.69
CA PHE A 195 -13.69 6.96 6.08
C PHE A 195 -13.63 5.44 6.13
N GLY A 196 -12.79 4.89 7.01
CA GLY A 196 -12.60 3.44 7.08
C GLY A 196 -13.89 2.67 7.42
N ASP A 197 -14.83 3.32 8.09
CA ASP A 197 -16.15 2.80 8.45
C ASP A 197 -16.96 2.30 7.23
N PHE A 198 -16.79 2.94 6.05
CA PHE A 198 -17.53 2.65 4.82
C PHE A 198 -17.01 1.44 4.03
N ALA A 199 -15.85 0.89 4.40
CA ALA A 199 -15.28 -0.28 3.72
C ALA A 199 -16.18 -1.54 3.81
N ASN A 200 -17.14 -1.56 4.75
CA ASN A 200 -18.14 -2.62 4.86
C ASN A 200 -19.05 -2.72 3.62
N GLY A 201 -19.22 -1.66 2.83
CA GLY A 201 -19.93 -1.71 1.54
C GLY A 201 -19.29 -2.68 0.53
N ALA A 202 -17.99 -2.93 0.68
CA ALA A 202 -17.21 -3.85 -0.16
C ALA A 202 -16.85 -5.16 0.55
N GLN A 203 -17.57 -5.56 1.61
CA GLN A 203 -17.20 -6.71 2.47
C GLN A 203 -16.98 -8.00 1.68
N VAL A 204 -17.80 -8.28 0.66
CA VAL A 204 -17.62 -9.48 -0.20
C VAL A 204 -16.27 -9.48 -0.90
N ILE A 205 -15.75 -8.32 -1.31
CA ILE A 205 -14.42 -8.21 -1.94
C ILE A 205 -13.33 -8.55 -0.92
N PHE A 206 -13.46 -8.09 0.33
CA PHE A 206 -12.55 -8.45 1.41
C PHE A 206 -12.59 -9.96 1.72
N ASP A 207 -13.78 -10.52 1.91
CA ASP A 207 -13.98 -11.91 2.34
C ASP A 207 -13.58 -12.90 1.24
N GLN A 208 -14.08 -12.66 0.03
CA GLN A 208 -14.02 -13.66 -1.02
C GLN A 208 -12.84 -13.46 -1.96
N PHE A 209 -12.08 -12.37 -1.85
CA PHE A 209 -10.97 -12.15 -2.76
C PHE A 209 -9.71 -11.67 -2.04
N ILE A 210 -9.75 -10.55 -1.31
CA ILE A 210 -8.53 -9.98 -0.73
C ILE A 210 -7.95 -10.89 0.36
N SER A 211 -8.79 -11.41 1.27
CA SER A 211 -8.34 -12.28 2.37
C SER A 211 -8.04 -13.73 1.96
N SER A 212 -8.63 -14.22 0.88
CA SER A 212 -8.64 -15.66 0.56
C SER A 212 -8.21 -16.00 -0.86
N GLY A 213 -7.95 -15.00 -1.71
CA GLY A 213 -7.67 -15.19 -3.14
C GLY A 213 -6.36 -15.94 -3.41
N GLU A 214 -5.32 -15.67 -2.63
CA GLU A 214 -4.07 -16.42 -2.75
C GLU A 214 -4.23 -17.88 -2.32
N ALA A 215 -4.93 -18.13 -1.21
CA ALA A 215 -5.17 -19.48 -0.73
C ALA A 215 -6.05 -20.31 -1.68
N LYS A 216 -7.07 -19.70 -2.29
CA LYS A 216 -8.02 -20.40 -3.18
C LYS A 216 -7.51 -20.56 -4.61
N TRP A 217 -6.81 -19.55 -5.13
CA TRP A 217 -6.51 -19.45 -6.56
C TRP A 217 -5.05 -19.15 -6.87
N LEU A 218 -4.17 -19.16 -5.85
CA LEU A 218 -2.76 -18.80 -5.97
C LEU A 218 -2.56 -17.39 -6.56
N ARG A 219 -3.54 -16.49 -6.34
CA ARG A 219 -3.51 -15.10 -6.81
C ARG A 219 -2.93 -14.17 -5.76
N GLN A 220 -1.69 -13.77 -5.98
CA GLN A 220 -1.06 -12.69 -5.24
C GLN A 220 -1.62 -11.34 -5.68
N THR A 221 -1.68 -10.40 -4.75
CA THR A 221 -2.05 -9.01 -4.99
C THR A 221 -1.26 -8.11 -4.04
N GLY A 222 -0.80 -6.97 -4.56
CA GLY A 222 -0.10 -5.95 -3.79
C GLY A 222 -1.01 -4.86 -3.24
N LEU A 223 -2.33 -5.01 -3.38
CA LEU A 223 -3.32 -3.97 -3.11
C LEU A 223 -3.19 -3.43 -1.69
N VAL A 224 -3.05 -2.11 -1.59
CA VAL A 224 -3.08 -1.39 -0.32
C VAL A 224 -4.48 -0.81 -0.13
N VAL A 225 -5.04 -1.02 1.06
CA VAL A 225 -6.35 -0.53 1.47
C VAL A 225 -6.13 0.50 2.57
N LEU A 226 -6.41 1.77 2.27
CA LEU A 226 -6.27 2.89 3.19
C LEU A 226 -7.62 3.16 3.86
N LEU A 227 -7.68 2.97 5.18
CA LEU A 227 -8.91 3.04 5.97
C LEU A 227 -8.78 4.11 7.06
N PRO A 228 -9.27 5.35 6.84
CA PRO A 228 -9.17 6.40 7.84
C PRO A 228 -9.83 5.99 9.16
N HIS A 229 -9.02 5.89 10.21
CA HIS A 229 -9.39 5.30 11.50
C HIS A 229 -9.08 6.26 12.65
N GLY A 230 -9.95 6.29 13.66
CA GLY A 230 -9.67 6.92 14.93
C GLY A 230 -10.89 7.48 15.65
N TYR A 231 -10.96 7.29 16.96
CA TYR A 231 -12.01 7.84 17.83
C TYR A 231 -11.74 9.32 18.10
N ASP A 232 -12.32 10.21 17.30
CA ASP A 232 -12.17 11.68 17.39
C ASP A 232 -13.48 12.39 17.81
N GLY A 233 -14.47 11.64 18.30
CA GLY A 233 -15.77 12.18 18.70
C GLY A 233 -16.72 12.50 17.53
N GLN A 234 -16.47 11.99 16.33
CA GLN A 234 -17.27 12.24 15.12
C GLN A 234 -18.46 11.28 14.93
N GLY A 235 -18.78 10.47 15.94
CA GLY A 235 -19.88 9.52 15.91
C GLY A 235 -19.54 8.13 15.35
N PRO A 236 -20.54 7.24 15.26
CA PRO A 236 -20.32 5.81 15.02
C PRO A 236 -19.88 5.42 13.61
N GLU A 237 -20.06 6.30 12.62
CA GLU A 237 -19.73 6.05 11.19
C GLU A 237 -18.50 6.83 10.72
N HIS A 238 -17.79 7.49 11.63
CA HIS A 238 -16.60 8.27 11.33
C HIS A 238 -15.53 8.03 12.39
N SER A 239 -15.45 6.82 12.95
CA SER A 239 -14.54 6.51 14.07
C SER A 239 -13.75 5.24 13.85
N SER A 240 -14.37 4.18 13.33
CA SER A 240 -13.79 2.85 13.32
C SER A 240 -13.83 2.22 11.94
N ALA A 241 -12.64 2.07 11.37
CA ALA A 241 -12.37 1.11 10.31
C ALA A 241 -12.59 -0.36 10.70
N ARG A 242 -13.03 -0.69 11.92
CA ARG A 242 -13.28 -2.08 12.37
C ARG A 242 -12.03 -2.97 12.29
N LEU A 243 -10.91 -2.46 12.83
CA LEU A 243 -9.61 -3.15 12.86
C LEU A 243 -9.74 -4.62 13.30
N GLU A 244 -10.59 -4.89 14.29
CA GLU A 244 -10.85 -6.23 14.82
C GLU A 244 -11.31 -7.23 13.75
N ARG A 245 -12.06 -6.78 12.74
CA ARG A 245 -12.54 -7.64 11.65
C ARG A 245 -11.40 -8.09 10.76
N TYR A 246 -10.50 -7.16 10.40
CA TYR A 246 -9.33 -7.49 9.59
C TYR A 246 -8.36 -8.41 10.33
N LEU A 247 -8.23 -8.24 11.66
CA LEU A 247 -7.43 -9.15 12.48
C LEU A 247 -8.07 -10.54 12.59
N GLN A 248 -9.40 -10.62 12.76
CA GLN A 248 -10.12 -11.90 12.82
C GLN A 248 -10.03 -12.69 11.52
N MET A 249 -9.97 -12.00 10.39
CA MET A 249 -9.85 -12.60 9.06
C MET A 249 -8.40 -12.90 8.64
N SER A 250 -7.41 -12.57 9.48
CA SER A 250 -6.03 -13.00 9.27
C SER A 250 -5.89 -14.49 9.61
N ASP A 251 -5.07 -15.21 8.84
CA ASP A 251 -4.80 -16.64 9.05
C ASP A 251 -3.52 -16.92 9.86
N ASP A 252 -3.01 -15.90 10.57
CA ASP A 252 -1.87 -16.05 11.48
C ASP A 252 -2.23 -16.96 12.67
N ASN A 253 -1.29 -17.77 13.12
CA ASN A 253 -1.55 -18.73 14.19
C ASN A 253 -1.46 -18.03 15.56
N PRO A 254 -2.55 -17.91 16.32
CA PRO A 254 -2.56 -17.13 17.57
C PRO A 254 -1.75 -17.77 18.70
N PHE A 255 -1.34 -19.03 18.56
CA PHE A 255 -0.63 -19.79 19.60
C PHE A 255 0.82 -20.10 19.24
N VAL A 256 1.29 -19.70 18.06
CA VAL A 256 2.65 -19.97 17.60
C VAL A 256 3.40 -18.67 17.46
N ILE A 257 4.50 -18.54 18.20
CA ILE A 257 5.45 -17.45 17.96
C ILE A 257 6.19 -17.78 16.66
N PRO A 258 6.08 -16.94 15.62
CA PRO A 258 6.75 -17.19 14.35
C PRO A 258 8.27 -17.11 14.52
N GLU A 259 9.00 -17.63 13.55
CA GLU A 259 10.45 -17.44 13.47
C GLU A 259 10.80 -15.94 13.53
N MET A 260 11.58 -15.56 14.53
CA MET A 260 11.93 -14.17 14.82
C MET A 260 13.26 -13.76 14.19
N ASP A 261 14.09 -14.70 13.73
CA ASP A 261 15.26 -14.39 12.91
C ASP A 261 14.81 -13.75 11.58
N THR A 262 15.29 -12.53 11.33
CA THR A 262 14.92 -11.75 10.15
C THR A 262 15.29 -12.39 8.82
N THR A 263 16.22 -13.34 8.80
CA THR A 263 16.67 -14.07 7.61
C THR A 263 15.81 -15.29 7.30
N LEU A 264 15.10 -15.82 8.29
CA LEU A 264 14.27 -17.03 8.20
C LEU A 264 12.76 -16.75 8.33
N ARG A 265 12.38 -15.55 8.79
CA ARG A 265 10.99 -15.16 9.04
C ARG A 265 10.14 -15.19 7.76
N LYS A 266 9.18 -16.12 7.73
CA LYS A 266 8.18 -16.26 6.65
C LYS A 266 6.79 -15.72 6.98
N GLN A 267 6.49 -15.37 8.24
CA GLN A 267 5.16 -14.92 8.69
C GLN A 267 4.51 -13.90 7.75
N ILE A 268 5.25 -12.88 7.31
CA ILE A 268 4.73 -11.80 6.45
C ILE A 268 4.44 -12.21 5.01
N GLN A 269 4.96 -13.36 4.57
CA GLN A 269 4.76 -13.97 3.26
C GLN A 269 3.71 -15.09 3.33
N GLU A 270 3.54 -15.72 4.49
CA GLU A 270 2.55 -16.78 4.69
C GLU A 270 1.17 -16.19 5.00
N CYS A 271 1.09 -15.24 5.93
CA CYS A 271 -0.16 -14.60 6.32
C CYS A 271 -0.87 -14.01 5.10
N ASN A 272 -2.18 -14.23 5.00
CA ASN A 272 -3.01 -13.87 3.86
C ASN A 272 -2.97 -12.37 3.51
N TRP A 273 -2.86 -11.51 4.52
CA TRP A 273 -2.62 -10.07 4.37
C TRP A 273 -1.84 -9.49 5.54
N GLN A 274 -1.56 -8.20 5.48
CA GLN A 274 -0.89 -7.48 6.55
C GLN A 274 -1.76 -6.34 7.05
N VAL A 275 -1.90 -6.22 8.36
CA VAL A 275 -2.63 -5.12 8.99
C VAL A 275 -1.64 -4.21 9.70
N VAL A 276 -1.66 -2.92 9.41
CA VAL A 276 -0.77 -1.91 10.02
C VAL A 276 -1.56 -0.71 10.52
N ASN A 277 -1.10 -0.14 11.63
CA ASN A 277 -1.64 1.07 12.23
C ASN A 277 -0.45 1.94 12.67
N VAL A 278 0.09 2.67 11.70
CA VAL A 278 1.36 3.40 11.82
C VAL A 278 1.15 4.78 12.43
N THR A 279 2.20 5.32 13.07
CA THR A 279 2.10 6.55 13.88
C THR A 279 3.06 7.66 13.46
N THR A 280 3.91 7.43 12.46
CA THR A 280 4.85 8.45 11.94
C THR A 280 4.84 8.50 10.41
N PRO A 281 5.06 9.68 9.81
CA PRO A 281 5.17 9.82 8.36
C PRO A 281 6.26 8.94 7.74
N ALA A 282 7.43 8.82 8.38
CA ALA A 282 8.50 7.94 7.89
C ALA A 282 8.10 6.47 7.88
N ASN A 283 7.39 6.00 8.91
CA ASN A 283 6.97 4.60 8.93
C ASN A 283 5.90 4.31 7.86
N TYR A 284 5.05 5.29 7.54
CA TYR A 284 4.10 5.21 6.42
C TYR A 284 4.82 5.19 5.07
N PHE A 285 5.80 6.05 4.84
CA PHE A 285 6.66 6.01 3.64
C PHE A 285 7.28 4.62 3.44
N HIS A 286 7.89 4.07 4.49
CA HIS A 286 8.55 2.79 4.39
C HIS A 286 7.59 1.62 4.19
N VAL A 287 6.38 1.67 4.77
CA VAL A 287 5.40 0.59 4.61
C VAL A 287 4.87 0.52 3.18
N LEU A 288 4.67 1.67 2.52
CA LEU A 288 4.26 1.76 1.13
C LEU A 288 5.35 1.22 0.20
N ARG A 289 6.60 1.73 0.32
CA ARG A 289 7.73 1.26 -0.50
C ARG A 289 8.01 -0.23 -0.33
N ARG A 290 7.79 -0.76 0.89
CA ARG A 290 7.94 -2.18 1.21
C ARG A 290 7.00 -3.07 0.38
N GLN A 291 5.82 -2.60 -0.04
CA GLN A 291 4.93 -3.38 -0.90
C GLN A 291 5.57 -3.71 -2.25
N ILE A 292 6.40 -2.80 -2.77
CA ILE A 292 7.09 -2.96 -4.05
C ILE A 292 8.43 -3.68 -3.91
N HIS A 293 9.20 -3.34 -2.87
CA HIS A 293 10.55 -3.84 -2.66
C HIS A 293 10.65 -5.31 -2.23
N ARG A 294 9.51 -5.97 -2.01
CA ARG A 294 9.47 -7.41 -1.74
C ARG A 294 9.40 -8.20 -3.04
N GLU A 295 9.84 -9.45 -3.00
CA GLU A 295 9.80 -10.35 -4.16
C GLU A 295 8.51 -11.20 -4.16
N PHE A 296 7.49 -10.76 -3.43
CA PHE A 296 6.14 -11.32 -3.36
C PHE A 296 5.15 -10.16 -3.17
N ARG A 297 3.87 -10.42 -3.41
CA ARG A 297 2.81 -9.45 -3.13
C ARG A 297 1.80 -10.00 -2.13
N LYS A 298 1.48 -9.18 -1.14
CA LYS A 298 0.43 -9.41 -0.15
C LYS A 298 -0.39 -8.14 0.02
N PRO A 299 -1.71 -8.26 0.22
CA PRO A 299 -2.53 -7.11 0.59
C PRO A 299 -2.00 -6.41 1.84
N LEU A 300 -2.19 -5.11 1.90
CA LEU A 300 -1.83 -4.28 3.05
C LEU A 300 -3.05 -3.46 3.49
N ILE A 301 -3.62 -3.81 4.63
CA ILE A 301 -4.68 -3.05 5.29
C ILE A 301 -4.03 -2.01 6.20
N VAL A 302 -4.24 -0.73 5.90
CA VAL A 302 -3.69 0.39 6.67
C VAL A 302 -4.83 1.09 7.40
N MET A 303 -4.75 1.11 8.73
CA MET A 303 -5.52 2.07 9.53
C MET A 303 -4.89 3.45 9.30
N SER A 304 -5.34 4.16 8.26
CA SER A 304 -4.78 5.46 7.89
C SER A 304 -5.29 6.53 8.87
N PRO A 305 -4.52 7.60 9.11
CA PRO A 305 -4.87 8.54 10.16
C PRO A 305 -5.88 9.58 9.70
N LYS A 306 -6.53 10.20 10.71
CA LYS A 306 -7.29 11.45 10.55
C LYS A 306 -6.60 12.59 11.29
N ASN A 307 -6.54 12.51 12.62
CA ASN A 307 -5.91 13.55 13.45
C ASN A 307 -4.39 13.65 13.22
N LEU A 308 -3.70 12.52 13.04
CA LEU A 308 -2.24 12.51 12.85
C LEU A 308 -1.79 13.22 11.57
N LEU A 309 -2.69 13.44 10.59
CA LEU A 309 -2.37 14.19 9.36
C LEU A 309 -1.84 15.60 9.66
N ARG A 310 -2.25 16.20 10.79
CA ARG A 310 -1.86 17.55 11.19
C ARG A 310 -1.33 17.66 12.62
N HIS A 311 -1.22 16.54 13.35
CA HIS A 311 -0.74 16.56 14.72
C HIS A 311 0.69 17.08 14.79
N LYS A 312 0.97 17.99 15.73
CA LYS A 312 2.26 18.70 15.81
C LYS A 312 3.43 17.74 16.09
N ASP A 313 3.18 16.71 16.88
CA ASP A 313 4.20 15.71 17.23
C ASP A 313 4.25 14.54 16.23
N CYS A 314 3.28 14.44 15.31
CA CYS A 314 3.30 13.42 14.27
C CYS A 314 4.07 13.92 13.05
N LYS A 315 5.38 14.07 13.22
CA LYS A 315 6.30 14.53 12.18
C LYS A 315 7.49 13.58 12.09
N SER A 316 8.16 13.61 10.95
CA SER A 316 9.44 12.92 10.76
C SER A 316 10.47 13.86 10.16
N ASN A 317 11.74 13.57 10.37
CA ASN A 317 12.83 14.27 9.70
C ASN A 317 13.22 13.53 8.42
N LEU A 318 13.76 14.24 7.43
CA LEU A 318 14.18 13.66 6.15
C LEU A 318 15.20 12.51 6.34
N SER A 319 16.03 12.61 7.37
CA SER A 319 16.98 11.59 7.82
C SER A 319 16.34 10.27 8.26
N GLU A 320 15.03 10.26 8.51
CA GLU A 320 14.30 9.02 8.81
C GLU A 320 13.88 8.26 7.55
N PHE A 321 13.92 8.91 6.38
CA PHE A 321 13.54 8.33 5.08
C PHE A 321 14.76 7.86 4.29
N ASP A 322 15.96 8.33 4.65
CA ASP A 322 17.18 8.07 3.89
C ASP A 322 17.91 6.77 4.27
N ASP A 323 18.86 6.33 3.44
CA ASP A 323 19.65 5.11 3.67
C ASP A 323 21.02 5.36 4.34
N VAL A 324 21.21 6.53 4.96
CA VAL A 324 22.49 6.92 5.56
C VAL A 324 22.67 6.25 6.93
N LYS A 325 23.77 5.49 7.06
CA LYS A 325 24.11 4.84 8.32
C LYS A 325 24.37 5.86 9.43
N GLY A 326 23.67 5.71 10.55
CA GLY A 326 23.79 6.57 11.73
C GLY A 326 22.73 7.67 11.82
N HIS A 327 21.92 7.87 10.77
CA HIS A 327 20.74 8.72 10.86
C HIS A 327 19.61 8.05 11.69
N PRO A 328 18.66 8.82 12.25
CA PRO A 328 17.60 8.29 13.12
C PRO A 328 16.72 7.19 12.50
N GLY A 329 16.60 7.18 11.16
CA GLY A 329 15.90 6.13 10.42
C GLY A 329 16.63 4.79 10.38
N PHE A 330 17.98 4.81 10.50
CA PHE A 330 18.83 3.66 10.32
C PHE A 330 19.04 2.89 11.63
N ASP A 331 18.50 1.67 11.71
CA ASP A 331 18.74 0.77 12.84
C ASP A 331 19.70 -0.38 12.48
N LYS A 332 19.82 -1.40 13.34
CA LYS A 332 20.65 -2.60 13.08
C LYS A 332 20.27 -3.33 11.78
N GLN A 333 19.06 -3.10 11.31
CA GLN A 333 18.43 -3.71 10.18
C GLN A 333 18.36 -2.76 8.96
N GLY A 334 18.91 -1.54 9.06
CA GLY A 334 18.90 -0.49 8.06
C GLY A 334 17.65 0.40 8.12
N THR A 335 17.49 1.32 7.18
CA THR A 335 16.31 2.18 7.11
C THR A 335 15.15 1.47 6.41
N ARG A 336 14.12 1.11 7.19
CA ARG A 336 12.93 0.40 6.72
C ARG A 336 11.76 0.54 7.68
N PHE A 337 10.64 -0.07 7.31
CA PHE A 337 9.43 -0.12 8.12
C PHE A 337 9.72 -0.73 9.50
N LYS A 338 9.35 0.01 10.55
CA LYS A 338 9.49 -0.39 11.96
C LYS A 338 8.18 -1.02 12.41
N ARG A 339 8.20 -2.34 12.67
CA ARG A 339 7.05 -3.10 13.21
C ARG A 339 6.70 -2.68 14.65
N LEU A 340 7.71 -2.28 15.39
CA LEU A 340 7.61 -1.82 16.77
C LEU A 340 8.48 -0.56 16.87
N ILE A 341 7.89 0.53 17.34
CA ILE A 341 8.62 1.75 17.71
C ILE A 341 8.82 1.64 19.23
N LYS A 342 10.07 1.56 19.66
CA LYS A 342 10.41 1.52 21.08
C LYS A 342 10.17 2.89 21.72
N ASP A 343 10.01 2.89 23.04
CA ASP A 343 10.01 4.12 23.84
C ASP A 343 11.28 4.94 23.53
N GLN A 344 11.09 6.22 23.23
CA GLN A 344 12.15 7.15 22.83
C GLN A 344 12.71 7.95 24.02
N ASN A 345 12.23 7.71 25.24
CA ASN A 345 12.70 8.38 26.47
C ASN A 345 14.11 7.94 26.91
N MET A 346 14.90 7.30 26.04
CA MET A 346 16.28 6.87 26.26
C MET A 346 16.49 5.90 27.43
N HIS A 347 15.41 5.32 27.95
CA HIS A 347 15.49 4.31 28.99
C HIS A 347 16.07 3.00 28.45
N SER A 348 16.84 2.29 29.28
CA SER A 348 17.31 0.95 28.91
C SER A 348 16.18 -0.08 29.03
N ASP A 349 16.24 -1.16 28.24
CA ASP A 349 15.27 -2.26 28.31
C ASP A 349 15.21 -2.93 29.72
N LEU A 350 16.21 -2.68 30.58
CA LEU A 350 16.36 -3.26 31.92
C LEU A 350 16.42 -2.18 33.03
N GLU A 351 15.94 -0.96 32.75
CA GLU A 351 16.12 0.15 33.67
C GLU A 351 15.40 -0.08 35.00
N GLU A 352 16.17 -0.01 36.08
CA GLU A 352 15.68 -0.20 37.43
C GLU A 352 14.66 0.90 37.76
N GLY A 353 13.41 0.49 38.03
CA GLY A 353 12.30 1.41 38.28
C GLY A 353 11.16 1.32 37.26
N ILE A 354 11.38 0.73 36.08
CA ILE A 354 10.29 0.41 35.15
C ILE A 354 9.46 -0.74 35.74
N ARG A 355 8.20 -0.46 36.09
CA ARG A 355 7.26 -1.43 36.68
C ARG A 355 6.11 -1.84 35.77
N ARG A 356 5.95 -1.17 34.62
CA ARG A 356 4.81 -1.34 33.72
C ARG A 356 5.24 -1.03 32.29
N LEU A 357 4.91 -1.94 31.39
CA LEU A 357 4.98 -1.73 29.95
C LEU A 357 3.57 -1.44 29.43
N VAL A 358 3.39 -0.32 28.71
CA VAL A 358 2.13 0.01 28.05
C VAL A 358 2.31 -0.24 26.56
N LEU A 359 1.59 -1.24 26.03
CA LEU A 359 1.55 -1.51 24.59
C LEU A 359 0.38 -0.74 23.97
N CYS A 360 0.65 -0.06 22.86
CA CYS A 360 -0.36 0.65 22.09
C CYS A 360 -0.11 0.49 20.59
N SER A 361 -1.11 0.85 19.78
CA SER A 361 -1.01 0.86 18.32
C SER A 361 -1.91 1.97 17.77
N GLY A 362 -1.36 2.79 16.89
CA GLY A 362 -2.06 3.94 16.32
C GLY A 362 -2.01 5.18 17.20
N LYS A 363 -2.93 6.10 16.92
CA LYS A 363 -3.01 7.44 17.51
C LYS A 363 -3.34 7.46 19.00
#